data_AF-A0AAN8BYI8-F1
#
_entry.id   AF-A0AAN8BYI8-F1
#
_cell.length_a   1.000
_cell.length_b   1.000
_cell.length_c   1.000
_cell.angle_alpha   90.00
_cell.angle_beta   90.00
_cell.angle_gamma   90.00
#
_symmetry.space_group_name_H-M   'P 1'
#
loop_
_entity.id
_entity.type
_entity.pdbx_description
1 polymer ?
#
loop_
_entity_poly.entity_id
_entity_poly.type
_entity_poly.pdbx_seq_one_letter_code
_entity_poly.pdbx_strand_id
1 'polypeptide(L)'
;MLQKTGRGLLTLLLFVMGWTRPGLSSPLRPICDLRVLDHFIKEARDAEVAMKSCREGCSLSESVSVPQTTVDFDVWEKKNGLDQAHEVQSGLWLLQQALGLLRTSVTNTALHSHLDNSIRNLLSINAVLHSLNIQEYTPPASAAELEGTWRVSSATDLLQVHVNFLRGKVRLLLMDAQACQQDVS
;
A
#
# COMPACT_ATOMS: atom_id res chain seq x y z
N MET A 1 -4.84 21.31 -63.75
CA MET A 1 -3.66 21.32 -62.86
C MET A 1 -4.12 21.39 -61.41
N LEU A 2 -4.59 20.30 -60.77
CA LEU A 2 -5.00 20.37 -59.36
C LEU A 2 -4.99 18.97 -58.71
N GLN A 3 -3.87 18.25 -58.79
CA GLN A 3 -3.79 16.88 -58.24
C GLN A 3 -2.47 16.58 -57.50
N LYS A 4 -1.61 17.58 -57.29
CA LYS A 4 -0.31 17.42 -56.62
C LYS A 4 -0.26 17.96 -55.17
N THR A 5 -1.23 18.76 -54.74
CA THR A 5 -1.21 19.43 -53.42
C THR A 5 -1.77 18.59 -52.27
N GLY A 6 -2.66 17.62 -52.53
CA GLY A 6 -3.27 16.82 -51.46
C GLY A 6 -2.34 15.79 -50.81
N ARG A 7 -1.40 15.22 -51.58
CA ARG A 7 -0.50 14.16 -51.11
C ARG A 7 0.59 14.67 -50.15
N GLY A 8 1.11 15.87 -50.41
CA GLY A 8 2.12 16.52 -49.56
C GLY A 8 1.55 17.00 -48.22
N LEU A 9 0.32 17.53 -48.23
CA LEU A 9 -0.35 17.95 -47.01
C LEU A 9 -0.67 16.76 -46.09
N LEU A 10 -1.11 15.64 -46.66
CA LEU A 10 -1.41 14.42 -45.92
C LEU A 10 -0.17 13.81 -45.27
N THR A 11 0.97 13.81 -45.98
CA THR A 11 2.25 13.31 -45.43
C THR A 11 2.79 14.21 -44.34
N LEU A 12 2.64 15.54 -44.47
CA LEU A 12 3.03 16.49 -43.42
C LEU A 12 2.16 16.33 -42.16
N LEU A 13 0.84 16.15 -42.33
CA LEU A 13 -0.10 15.89 -41.23
C LEU A 13 0.21 14.59 -40.48
N LEU A 14 0.56 13.52 -41.21
CA LEU A 14 0.95 12.24 -40.61
C LEU A 14 2.27 12.35 -39.84
N PHE A 15 3.23 13.14 -40.33
CA PHE A 15 4.49 13.37 -39.62
C PHE A 15 4.30 14.21 -38.35
N VAL A 16 3.44 15.23 -38.36
CA VAL A 16 3.14 16.01 -37.15
C VAL A 16 2.39 15.16 -36.12
N MET A 17 1.42 14.33 -36.53
CA MET A 17 0.75 13.38 -35.63
C MET A 17 1.69 12.29 -35.10
N GLY A 18 2.68 11.87 -35.89
CA GLY A 18 3.70 10.91 -35.46
C GLY A 18 4.69 11.50 -34.43
N TRP A 19 4.98 12.80 -34.53
CA TRP A 19 5.93 13.50 -33.65
C TRP A 19 5.33 14.00 -32.34
N THR A 20 4.01 14.15 -32.25
CA THR A 20 3.33 14.45 -30.99
C THR A 20 2.87 13.18 -30.31
N ARG A 21 3.81 12.29 -29.97
CA ARG A 21 3.61 11.42 -28.81
C ARG A 21 4.26 12.13 -27.63
N PRO A 22 3.57 13.08 -26.95
CA PRO A 22 4.00 13.42 -25.61
C PRO A 22 4.12 12.08 -24.87
N GLY A 23 5.24 11.84 -24.21
CA GLY A 23 5.39 10.74 -23.28
C GLY A 23 4.37 10.97 -22.17
N LEU A 24 3.11 10.66 -22.43
CA LEU A 24 2.05 10.56 -21.45
C LEU A 24 2.51 9.41 -20.57
N SER A 25 3.20 9.75 -19.48
CA SER A 25 3.32 8.85 -18.36
C SER A 25 1.93 8.29 -18.14
N SER A 26 1.77 6.99 -18.38
CA SER A 26 0.51 6.30 -18.14
C SER A 26 0.01 6.77 -16.76
N PRO A 27 -1.27 7.15 -16.59
CA PRO A 27 -1.78 7.64 -15.32
C PRO A 27 -1.52 6.65 -14.16
N LEU A 28 -1.21 5.38 -14.47
CA LEU A 28 -0.85 4.33 -13.53
C LEU A 28 0.66 4.27 -13.18
N ARG A 29 1.56 4.89 -13.94
CA ARG A 29 3.02 4.84 -13.67
C ARG A 29 3.41 5.31 -12.26
N PRO A 30 2.84 6.41 -11.73
CA PRO A 30 3.10 6.81 -10.34
C PRO A 30 2.53 5.84 -9.30
N ILE A 31 1.46 5.11 -9.64
CA ILE A 31 0.75 4.17 -8.75
C ILE A 31 1.50 2.83 -8.70
N CYS A 32 2.07 2.41 -9.82
CA CYS A 32 2.87 1.20 -9.97
C CYS A 32 4.34 1.37 -9.58
N ASP A 33 4.71 2.57 -9.12
CA ASP A 33 6.04 2.85 -8.62
C ASP A 33 6.18 2.41 -7.16
N LEU A 34 6.78 1.24 -6.96
CA LEU A 34 7.02 0.67 -5.63
C LEU A 34 7.94 1.54 -4.75
N ARG A 35 8.60 2.57 -5.29
CA ARG A 35 9.40 3.52 -4.48
C ARG A 35 8.55 4.25 -3.45
N VAL A 36 7.26 4.48 -3.73
CA VAL A 36 6.33 5.06 -2.76
C VAL A 36 6.12 4.10 -1.59
N LEU A 37 5.91 2.82 -1.86
CA LEU A 37 5.82 1.80 -0.82
C LEU A 37 7.14 1.66 -0.05
N ASP A 38 8.29 1.69 -0.74
CA ASP A 38 9.60 1.65 -0.08
C ASP A 38 9.78 2.83 0.89
N HIS A 39 9.28 4.01 0.53
CA HIS A 39 9.26 5.17 1.42
C HIS A 39 8.38 4.91 2.66
N PHE A 40 7.17 4.38 2.48
CA PHE A 40 6.29 4.05 3.61
C PHE A 40 6.87 2.95 4.52
N ILE A 41 7.53 1.94 3.95
CA ILE A 41 8.24 0.91 4.71
C ILE A 41 9.38 1.52 5.53
N LYS A 42 10.10 2.49 4.95
CA LYS A 42 11.14 3.23 5.67
C LYS A 42 10.56 4.01 6.85
N GLU A 43 9.49 4.79 6.63
CA GLU A 43 8.84 5.53 7.72
C GLU A 43 8.29 4.62 8.82
N ALA A 44 7.73 3.46 8.45
CA ALA A 44 7.30 2.44 9.41
C ALA A 44 8.46 1.88 10.24
N ARG A 45 9.63 1.67 9.62
CA ARG A 45 10.85 1.26 10.32
C ARG A 45 11.37 2.36 11.25
N ASP A 46 11.31 3.62 10.81
CA ASP A 46 11.72 4.75 11.64
C ASP A 46 10.83 4.84 12.90
N ALA A 47 9.52 4.57 12.76
CA ALA A 47 8.60 4.44 13.90
C ALA A 47 9.01 3.30 14.86
N GLU A 48 9.35 2.13 14.31
CA GLU A 48 9.83 0.98 15.09
C GLU A 48 11.12 1.31 15.89
N VAL A 49 12.06 2.02 15.27
CA VAL A 49 13.31 2.46 15.90
C VAL A 49 13.05 3.50 16.99
N ALA A 50 12.14 4.46 16.74
CA ALA A 50 11.72 5.44 17.73
C ALA A 50 11.06 4.77 18.94
N MET A 51 10.23 3.76 18.71
CA MET A 51 9.60 2.96 19.75
C MET A 51 10.63 2.22 20.62
N LYS A 52 11.62 1.56 20.02
CA LYS A 52 12.70 0.88 20.77
C LYS A 52 13.51 1.84 21.65
N SER A 53 13.58 3.10 21.26
CA SER A 53 14.25 4.16 22.02
C SER A 53 13.36 4.80 23.08
N CYS A 54 12.05 4.53 23.06
CA CYS A 54 11.13 5.08 24.03
C CYS A 54 11.21 4.33 25.37
N ARG A 55 11.47 5.09 26.44
CA ARG A 55 11.66 4.55 27.79
C ARG A 55 10.35 4.40 28.55
N GLU A 56 9.50 5.42 28.53
CA GLU A 56 8.24 5.48 29.27
C GLU A 56 7.15 6.14 28.42
N GLY A 57 5.88 5.80 28.67
CA GLY A 57 4.73 6.41 27.99
C GLY A 57 4.52 5.95 26.55
N CYS A 58 5.05 4.77 26.17
CA CYS A 58 4.91 4.20 24.83
C CYS A 58 4.39 2.75 24.84
N SER A 59 3.42 2.47 25.69
CA SER A 59 2.82 1.14 25.81
C SER A 59 1.41 1.12 25.21
N LEU A 60 1.00 -0.08 24.78
CA LEU A 60 -0.41 -0.35 24.56
C LEU A 60 -1.13 -0.46 25.92
N SER A 61 -2.33 0.11 26.00
CA SER A 61 -3.19 -0.03 27.20
C SER A 61 -3.81 -1.42 27.32
N GLU A 62 -4.03 -2.08 26.19
CA GLU A 62 -4.61 -3.42 26.09
C GLU A 62 -4.04 -4.17 24.89
N SER A 63 -4.23 -5.49 24.85
CA SER A 63 -3.82 -6.27 23.68
C SER A 63 -4.72 -5.96 22.49
N VAL A 64 -4.11 -5.80 21.31
CA VAL A 64 -4.80 -5.43 20.08
C VAL A 64 -4.71 -6.55 19.04
N SER A 65 -5.73 -6.65 18.19
CA SER A 65 -5.73 -7.59 17.07
C SER A 65 -4.95 -7.03 15.89
N VAL A 66 -4.13 -7.86 15.26
CA VAL A 66 -3.23 -7.50 14.15
C VAL A 66 -3.28 -8.57 13.05
N PRO A 67 -2.96 -8.24 11.79
CA PRO A 67 -2.94 -9.24 10.73
C PRO A 67 -1.76 -10.19 10.89
N GLN A 68 -1.94 -11.43 10.43
CA GLN A 68 -0.81 -12.32 10.19
C GLN A 68 0.07 -11.77 9.07
N THR A 69 1.38 -11.71 9.30
CA THR A 69 2.34 -11.13 8.35
C THR A 69 3.18 -12.15 7.60
N THR A 70 3.18 -13.40 8.06
CA THR A 70 3.83 -14.52 7.37
C THR A 70 3.22 -14.69 5.98
N VAL A 71 4.08 -14.86 4.99
CA VAL A 71 3.71 -15.22 3.63
C VAL A 71 4.30 -16.59 3.35
N ASP A 72 3.44 -17.56 3.11
CA ASP A 72 3.79 -18.80 2.44
C ASP A 72 3.60 -18.56 0.94
N PHE A 73 4.69 -18.54 0.18
CA PHE A 73 4.65 -18.23 -1.26
C PHE A 73 3.86 -19.27 -2.06
N ASP A 74 3.95 -20.55 -1.69
CA ASP A 74 3.25 -21.64 -2.38
C ASP A 74 1.73 -21.55 -2.20
N VAL A 75 1.28 -21.01 -1.06
CA VAL A 75 -0.13 -20.73 -0.77
C VAL A 75 -0.56 -19.40 -1.39
N TRP A 76 0.29 -18.37 -1.28
CA TRP A 76 -0.01 -17.03 -1.77
C TRP A 76 -0.20 -16.99 -3.29
N GLU A 77 0.70 -17.59 -4.06
CA GLU A 77 0.62 -17.59 -5.53
C GLU A 77 -0.58 -18.36 -6.08
N LYS A 78 -1.09 -19.36 -5.33
CA LYS A 78 -2.28 -20.14 -5.71
C LYS A 78 -3.58 -19.45 -5.35
N LYS A 79 -3.54 -18.42 -4.51
CA LYS A 79 -4.71 -17.64 -4.09
C LYS A 79 -5.16 -16.74 -5.25
N ASN A 80 -6.46 -16.61 -5.46
CA ASN A 80 -6.95 -15.68 -6.48
C ASN A 80 -6.71 -14.21 -6.04
N GLY A 81 -6.63 -13.29 -7.01
CA GLY A 81 -6.31 -11.89 -6.72
C GLY A 81 -7.33 -11.19 -5.82
N LEU A 82 -8.59 -11.63 -5.84
CA LEU A 82 -9.63 -11.08 -4.96
C LEU A 82 -9.38 -11.46 -3.50
N ASP A 83 -9.04 -12.71 -3.23
CA ASP A 83 -8.73 -13.19 -1.88
C ASP A 83 -7.44 -12.56 -1.35
N GLN A 84 -6.42 -12.37 -2.19
CA GLN A 84 -5.20 -11.64 -1.81
C GLN A 84 -5.53 -10.18 -1.45
N ALA A 85 -6.39 -9.53 -2.25
CA ALA A 85 -6.85 -8.17 -2.00
C ALA A 85 -7.67 -8.05 -0.72
N HIS A 86 -8.59 -8.98 -0.45
CA HIS A 86 -9.37 -9.02 0.79
C HIS A 86 -8.47 -9.18 2.01
N GLU A 87 -7.48 -10.05 1.94
CA GLU A 87 -6.53 -10.28 3.03
C GLU A 87 -5.67 -9.03 3.31
N VAL A 88 -5.24 -8.33 2.25
CA VAL A 88 -4.50 -7.07 2.40
C VAL A 88 -5.39 -5.96 2.98
N GLN A 89 -6.58 -5.74 2.43
CA GLN A 89 -7.50 -4.69 2.92
C GLN A 89 -7.91 -4.93 4.38
N SER A 90 -8.17 -6.18 4.74
CA SER A 90 -8.41 -6.62 6.12
C SER A 90 -7.26 -6.29 7.05
N GLY A 91 -6.02 -6.58 6.62
CA GLY A 91 -4.85 -6.29 7.43
C GLY A 91 -4.52 -4.80 7.54
N LEU A 92 -4.73 -4.01 6.49
CA LEU A 92 -4.60 -2.55 6.54
C LEU A 92 -5.60 -1.96 7.55
N TRP A 93 -6.84 -2.43 7.55
CA TRP A 93 -7.86 -2.01 8.52
C TRP A 93 -7.47 -2.37 9.96
N LEU A 94 -7.04 -3.60 10.22
CA LEU A 94 -6.58 -4.03 11.55
C LEU A 94 -5.42 -3.17 12.05
N LEU A 95 -4.44 -2.89 11.18
CA LEU A 95 -3.31 -2.03 11.53
C LEU A 95 -3.73 -0.60 11.81
N GLN A 96 -4.68 -0.05 11.05
CA GLN A 96 -5.21 1.29 11.29
C GLN A 96 -5.88 1.39 12.66
N GLN A 97 -6.68 0.39 13.04
CA GLN A 97 -7.32 0.32 14.36
C GLN A 97 -6.28 0.21 15.47
N ALA A 98 -5.33 -0.73 15.34
CA ALA A 98 -4.31 -0.99 16.35
C ALA A 98 -3.35 0.20 16.54
N LEU A 99 -2.91 0.85 15.45
CA LEU A 99 -2.08 2.06 15.51
C LEU A 99 -2.87 3.25 16.05
N GLY A 100 -4.17 3.35 15.76
CA GLY A 100 -5.05 4.36 16.35
C GLY A 100 -5.11 4.23 17.87
N LEU A 101 -5.29 3.01 18.39
CA LEU A 101 -5.27 2.73 19.83
C LEU A 101 -3.91 3.09 20.45
N LEU A 102 -2.80 2.65 19.84
CA LEU A 102 -1.47 3.01 20.31
C LEU A 102 -1.27 4.54 20.33
N ARG A 103 -1.72 5.23 19.29
CA ARG A 103 -1.62 6.69 19.18
C ARG A 103 -2.39 7.39 20.31
N THR A 104 -3.53 6.84 20.73
CA THR A 104 -4.29 7.38 21.88
C THR A 104 -3.68 7.04 23.24
N SER A 105 -2.92 5.95 23.37
CA SER A 105 -2.32 5.53 24.64
C SER A 105 -0.94 6.12 24.90
N VAL A 106 -0.20 6.45 23.84
CA VAL A 106 1.15 7.01 23.92
C VAL A 106 1.10 8.46 24.40
N THR A 107 2.03 8.85 25.28
CA THR A 107 2.23 10.26 25.70
C THR A 107 3.52 10.86 25.14
N ASN A 108 4.40 10.04 24.56
CA ASN A 108 5.62 10.48 23.92
C ASN A 108 5.35 11.22 22.60
N THR A 109 5.71 12.50 22.55
CA THR A 109 5.46 13.38 21.39
C THR A 109 6.27 13.02 20.15
N ALA A 110 7.50 12.50 20.32
CA ALA A 110 8.30 12.07 19.18
C ALA A 110 7.61 10.88 18.47
N LEU A 111 7.12 9.91 19.25
CA LEU A 111 6.41 8.75 18.71
C LEU A 111 5.05 9.12 18.08
N HIS A 112 4.35 10.14 18.59
CA HIS A 112 3.09 10.62 18.01
C HIS A 112 3.21 10.95 16.52
N SER A 113 4.25 11.68 16.13
CA SER A 113 4.46 12.09 14.73
C SER A 113 4.63 10.88 13.80
N HIS A 114 5.37 9.86 14.26
CA HIS A 114 5.56 8.62 13.53
C HIS A 114 4.25 7.84 13.37
N LEU A 115 3.43 7.76 14.42
CA LEU A 115 2.15 7.06 14.38
C LEU A 115 1.14 7.77 13.46
N ASP A 116 1.07 9.10 13.51
CA ASP A 116 0.23 9.87 12.61
C ASP A 116 0.66 9.69 11.13
N ASN A 117 1.97 9.61 10.85
CA ASN A 117 2.47 9.27 9.51
C ASN A 117 2.07 7.84 9.11
N SER A 118 2.29 6.85 9.97
CA SER A 118 1.92 5.46 9.69
C SER A 118 0.42 5.32 9.36
N ILE A 119 -0.46 5.98 10.11
CA ILE A 119 -1.92 5.97 9.84
C ILE A 119 -2.22 6.62 8.48
N ARG A 120 -1.63 7.79 8.17
CA ARG A 120 -1.81 8.45 6.86
C ARG A 120 -1.30 7.59 5.70
N ASN A 121 -0.19 6.89 5.88
CA ASN A 121 0.38 6.02 4.85
C ASN A 121 -0.51 4.81 4.57
N LEU A 122 -1.11 4.20 5.61
CA LEU A 122 -2.09 3.12 5.43
C LEU A 122 -3.31 3.58 4.62
N LEU A 123 -3.84 4.78 4.89
CA LEU A 123 -4.91 5.38 4.09
C LEU A 123 -4.48 5.64 2.64
N SER A 124 -3.24 6.09 2.44
CA SER A 124 -2.68 6.32 1.11
C SER A 124 -2.55 5.01 0.32
N ILE A 125 -2.19 3.90 0.98
CA ILE A 125 -2.16 2.57 0.37
C ILE A 125 -3.58 2.13 -0.03
N ASN A 126 -4.60 2.33 0.81
CA ASN A 126 -5.99 2.02 0.44
C ASN A 126 -6.43 2.80 -0.82
N ALA A 127 -6.05 4.07 -0.93
CA ALA A 127 -6.32 4.87 -2.13
C ALA A 127 -5.59 4.34 -3.38
N VAL A 128 -4.37 3.83 -3.22
CA VAL A 128 -3.62 3.14 -4.29
C VAL A 128 -4.35 1.87 -4.72
N LEU A 129 -4.80 1.03 -3.78
CA LEU A 129 -5.54 -0.19 -4.11
C LEU A 129 -6.82 0.12 -4.91
N HIS A 130 -7.59 1.11 -4.47
CA HIS A 130 -8.77 1.57 -5.20
C HIS A 130 -8.39 2.05 -6.62
N SER A 131 -7.30 2.80 -6.76
CA SER A 131 -6.84 3.32 -8.06
C SER A 131 -6.39 2.22 -9.02
N LEU A 132 -5.96 1.06 -8.49
CA LEU A 132 -5.62 -0.14 -9.28
C LEU A 132 -6.85 -0.97 -9.68
N ASN A 133 -8.07 -0.44 -9.46
CA ASN A 133 -9.33 -1.13 -9.72
C ASN A 133 -9.47 -2.45 -8.93
N ILE A 134 -8.84 -2.51 -7.76
CA ILE A 134 -9.06 -3.59 -6.79
C ILE A 134 -10.38 -3.29 -6.08
N GLN A 135 -11.26 -4.29 -6.05
CA GLN A 135 -12.59 -4.13 -5.45
C GLN A 135 -12.46 -3.77 -3.96
N GLU A 136 -13.16 -2.71 -3.57
CA GLU A 136 -13.23 -2.29 -2.17
C GLU A 136 -13.91 -3.39 -1.34
N TYR A 137 -13.24 -3.78 -0.28
CA TYR A 137 -13.72 -4.76 0.68
C TYR A 137 -13.80 -4.09 2.05
N THR A 138 -15.01 -4.03 2.60
CA THR A 138 -15.24 -3.57 3.96
C THR A 138 -15.03 -4.74 4.91
N PRO A 139 -14.00 -4.72 5.77
CA PRO A 139 -13.81 -5.77 6.75
C PRO A 139 -14.99 -5.82 7.74
N PRO A 140 -15.26 -7.00 8.33
CA PRO A 140 -16.32 -7.13 9.32
C PRO A 140 -16.13 -6.19 10.52
N ALA A 141 -17.23 -5.91 11.23
CA ALA A 141 -17.25 -4.94 12.32
C ALA A 141 -16.34 -5.34 13.50
N SER A 142 -16.03 -6.64 13.64
CA SER A 142 -15.16 -7.16 14.69
C SER A 142 -13.95 -7.91 14.11
N ALA A 143 -12.78 -7.72 14.73
CA ALA A 143 -11.58 -8.48 14.40
C ALA A 143 -11.72 -9.99 14.68
N ALA A 144 -12.71 -10.39 15.51
CA ALA A 144 -12.98 -11.78 15.83
C ALA A 144 -13.61 -12.56 14.66
N GLU A 145 -14.21 -11.85 13.70
CA GLU A 145 -14.80 -12.42 12.49
C GLU A 145 -13.78 -12.57 11.34
N LEU A 146 -12.55 -12.10 11.54
CA LEU A 146 -11.47 -12.17 10.57
C LEU A 146 -10.58 -13.38 10.84
N GLU A 147 -10.56 -14.30 9.86
CA GLU A 147 -9.59 -15.40 9.81
C GLU A 147 -8.16 -14.87 9.71
N GLY A 148 -7.21 -15.55 10.35
CA GLY A 148 -5.79 -15.18 10.28
C GLY A 148 -5.41 -13.91 11.07
N THR A 149 -6.11 -13.63 12.17
CA THR A 149 -5.80 -12.52 13.10
C THR A 149 -5.03 -13.01 14.32
N TRP A 150 -4.01 -12.24 14.72
CA TRP A 150 -3.20 -12.49 15.92
C TRP A 150 -3.41 -11.37 16.94
N ARG A 151 -3.00 -11.60 18.20
CA ARG A 151 -3.03 -10.57 19.24
C ARG A 151 -1.61 -10.22 19.66
N VAL A 152 -1.35 -8.93 19.82
CA VAL A 152 -0.09 -8.42 20.38
C VAL A 152 -0.38 -7.56 21.59
N SER A 153 0.50 -7.65 22.59
CA SER A 153 0.39 -6.92 23.86
C SER A 153 1.43 -5.80 24.00
N SER A 154 2.38 -5.70 23.07
CA SER A 154 3.43 -4.66 23.09
C SER A 154 3.37 -3.76 21.85
N ALA A 155 3.71 -2.49 22.05
CA ALA A 155 3.82 -1.51 20.96
C ALA A 155 4.95 -1.87 19.97
N THR A 156 6.04 -2.46 20.48
CA THR A 156 7.14 -2.96 19.66
C THR A 156 6.68 -4.05 18.70
N ASP A 157 5.91 -5.03 19.18
CA ASP A 157 5.39 -6.11 18.33
C ASP A 157 4.39 -5.57 17.29
N LEU A 158 3.55 -4.60 17.68
CA LEU A 158 2.64 -3.94 16.74
C LEU A 158 3.39 -3.25 15.60
N LEU A 159 4.42 -2.45 15.90
CA LEU A 159 5.20 -1.77 14.87
C LEU A 159 6.01 -2.74 14.01
N GLN A 160 6.51 -3.83 14.61
CA GLN A 160 7.14 -4.90 13.85
C GLN A 160 6.17 -5.57 12.87
N VAL A 161 4.93 -5.82 13.31
CA VAL A 161 3.85 -6.33 12.45
C VAL A 161 3.51 -5.35 11.34
N HIS A 162 3.42 -4.05 11.63
CA HIS A 162 3.21 -3.02 10.61
C HIS A 162 4.28 -3.06 9.51
N VAL A 163 5.57 -3.05 9.88
CA VAL A 163 6.68 -3.16 8.92
C VAL A 163 6.62 -4.46 8.12
N ASN A 164 6.36 -5.58 8.79
CA ASN A 164 6.33 -6.90 8.16
C ASN A 164 5.17 -7.05 7.18
N PHE A 165 4.04 -6.44 7.49
CA PHE A 165 2.86 -6.45 6.62
C PHE A 165 3.10 -5.67 5.33
N LEU A 166 3.69 -4.46 5.45
CA LEU A 166 4.00 -3.62 4.29
C LEU A 166 5.05 -4.27 3.37
N ARG A 167 6.13 -4.82 3.94
CA ARG A 167 7.21 -5.45 3.16
C ARG A 167 6.79 -6.80 2.55
N GLY A 168 5.77 -7.44 3.10
CA GLY A 168 5.27 -8.75 2.69
C GLY A 168 4.04 -8.62 1.80
N LYS A 169 2.87 -8.92 2.37
CA LYS A 169 1.60 -9.06 1.64
C LYS A 169 1.23 -7.83 0.80
N VAL A 170 1.43 -6.61 1.32
CA VAL A 170 1.14 -5.38 0.56
C VAL A 170 2.05 -5.27 -0.66
N ARG A 171 3.36 -5.48 -0.48
CA ARG A 171 4.32 -5.45 -1.59
C ARG A 171 3.96 -6.47 -2.66
N LEU A 172 3.65 -7.69 -2.27
CA LEU A 172 3.32 -8.77 -3.19
C LEU A 172 2.06 -8.46 -4.00
N LEU A 173 0.99 -8.01 -3.33
CA LEU A 173 -0.24 -7.61 -4.04
C LEU A 173 0.00 -6.49 -5.06
N LEU A 174 0.81 -5.48 -4.71
CA LEU A 174 1.11 -4.37 -5.61
C LEU A 174 2.04 -4.78 -6.77
N MET A 175 2.97 -5.71 -6.55
CA MET A 175 3.83 -6.27 -7.59
C MET A 175 3.04 -7.07 -8.62
N ASP A 176 2.04 -7.84 -8.17
CA ASP A 176 1.23 -8.71 -9.01
C ASP A 176 0.02 -8.02 -9.63
N ALA A 177 -0.19 -6.73 -9.32
CA ALA A 177 -1.31 -5.96 -9.84
C ALA A 177 -1.26 -5.88 -11.37
N GLN A 178 -2.28 -6.44 -12.04
CA GLN A 178 -2.38 -6.50 -13.50
C GLN A 178 -2.24 -5.12 -14.18
N ALA A 179 -2.77 -4.08 -13.53
CA ALA A 179 -2.66 -2.69 -13.97
C ALA A 179 -1.21 -2.18 -14.07
N CYS A 180 -0.28 -2.81 -13.36
CA CYS A 180 1.14 -2.47 -13.32
C CYS A 180 2.03 -3.31 -14.25
N GLN A 181 1.48 -4.32 -14.92
CA GLN A 181 2.23 -5.20 -15.82
C GLN A 181 2.27 -4.70 -17.28
N GLN A 182 1.67 -3.54 -17.59
CA GLN A 182 1.46 -3.08 -18.98
C GLN A 182 2.70 -2.53 -19.73
N ASP A 183 3.92 -2.63 -19.19
CA ASP A 183 5.15 -2.10 -19.83
C ASP A 183 6.06 -3.21 -20.43
N VAL A 184 5.52 -4.39 -20.78
CA VAL A 184 6.26 -5.43 -21.52
C VAL A 184 5.50 -5.87 -22.77
N SER A 185 5.60 -5.09 -23.85
CA SER A 185 5.25 -5.50 -25.22
C SER A 185 6.11 -4.76 -26.24
#